data_AF-A0A349YPP3-F1
#
_entry.id   AF-A0A349YPP3-F1
#
_cell.length_a   1.000
_cell.length_b   1.000
_cell.length_c   1.000
_cell.angle_alpha   90.00
_cell.angle_beta   90.00
_cell.angle_gamma   90.00
#
_symmetry.space_group_name_H-M   'P 1'
#
loop_
_entity.id
_entity.type
_entity.pdbx_description
1 polymer ?
#
loop_
_entity_poly.entity_id
_entity_poly.type
_entity_poly.pdbx_seq_one_letter_code
_entity_poly.pdbx_strand_id
1 'polypeptide(L)'
;MNNQQIEAAKEKFGQLLEKQLARVEEMKAQGDFVDYKSLDKIVIGVCGGDGIGPAITGQAQRVLEYLLKDEVNKGKVEFKVIDGLTIERRAAEMKAIPDDVLEELKQCDVILKGPTTTPRKGDPWPNVESANVAMRKALDLFANVRPVRIPEEGIDWTFYRENTEGGYAAGKEGVNVTEDLGIDFTIATSQGCDRIIRAAFEFAKNNGKTRVTAVTKANIIKTTDGKFLDTFYRIAEEYEGITADDWYIDIMTAKLVDEKRRRDFQVVVLPNLYGDIITDEAAEFQGGVGTAGSANIGKKYAMFEAIHGSAPRMVKEGRDIYADPCSVIRAGAMLLGHIGYNAEADKLYKALDICTAADSKLKITGRDTGCTSAEFADYIMETIENL
;
A
#
# COMPACT_ATOMS: atom_id res chain seq x y z
N MET A 1 35.76 -18.72 -19.73
CA MET A 1 35.06 -18.25 -18.51
C MET A 1 36.07 -18.17 -17.40
N ASN A 2 36.32 -16.98 -16.86
CA ASN A 2 37.37 -16.80 -15.87
C ASN A 2 36.86 -17.29 -14.51
N ASN A 3 37.50 -18.30 -13.92
CA ASN A 3 37.08 -18.94 -12.66
C ASN A 3 36.87 -17.92 -11.52
N GLN A 4 37.62 -16.82 -11.55
CA GLN A 4 37.52 -15.70 -10.61
C GLN A 4 36.14 -15.00 -10.62
N GLN A 5 35.52 -14.83 -11.78
CA GLN A 5 34.20 -14.19 -11.90
C GLN A 5 33.09 -15.05 -11.27
N ILE A 6 33.20 -16.37 -11.44
CA ILE A 6 32.27 -17.33 -10.85
C ILE A 6 32.41 -17.36 -9.33
N GLU A 7 33.64 -17.38 -8.80
CA GLU A 7 33.85 -17.34 -7.35
C GLU A 7 33.35 -16.04 -6.72
N ALA A 8 33.57 -14.89 -7.37
CA ALA A 8 33.01 -13.62 -6.90
C ALA A 8 31.47 -13.62 -6.88
N ALA A 9 30.83 -14.23 -7.89
CA ALA A 9 29.37 -14.37 -7.91
C ALA A 9 28.86 -15.31 -6.80
N LYS A 10 29.57 -16.41 -6.53
CA LYS A 10 29.26 -17.33 -5.43
C LYS A 10 29.36 -16.64 -4.06
N GLU A 11 30.38 -15.84 -3.85
CA GLU A 11 30.55 -15.08 -2.60
C GLU A 11 29.38 -14.13 -2.37
N LYS A 12 28.99 -13.35 -3.39
CA LYS A 12 27.82 -12.45 -3.31
C LYS A 12 26.53 -13.21 -3.04
N PHE A 13 26.33 -14.35 -3.69
CA PHE A 13 25.16 -15.19 -3.44
C PHE A 13 25.15 -15.76 -2.02
N GLY A 14 26.31 -16.19 -1.49
CA GLY A 14 26.45 -16.63 -0.11
C GLY A 14 26.03 -15.55 0.90
N GLN A 15 26.53 -14.32 0.73
CA GLN A 15 26.15 -13.18 1.57
C GLN A 15 24.64 -12.88 1.49
N LEU A 16 24.05 -12.97 0.30
CA LEU A 16 22.60 -12.83 0.13
C LEU A 16 21.85 -13.90 0.93
N LEU A 17 22.28 -15.16 0.88
CA LEU A 17 21.66 -16.25 1.62
C LEU A 17 21.74 -16.03 3.14
N GLU A 18 22.91 -15.67 3.67
CA GLU A 18 23.08 -15.37 5.10
C GLU A 18 22.12 -14.28 5.56
N LYS A 19 22.01 -13.19 4.79
CA LYS A 19 21.09 -12.09 5.06
C LYS A 19 19.62 -12.52 5.04
N GLN A 20 19.21 -13.34 4.07
CA GLN A 20 17.82 -13.81 4.02
C GLN A 20 17.50 -14.82 5.12
N LEU A 21 18.45 -15.67 5.50
CA LEU A 21 18.28 -16.60 6.63
C LEU A 21 18.16 -15.84 7.96
N ALA A 22 18.97 -14.82 8.19
CA ALA A 22 18.84 -13.95 9.36
C ALA A 22 17.46 -13.28 9.41
N ARG A 23 16.98 -12.74 8.28
CA ARG A 23 15.65 -12.16 8.17
C ARG A 23 14.53 -13.17 8.43
N VAL A 24 14.69 -14.43 8.02
CA VAL A 24 13.75 -15.51 8.34
C VAL A 24 13.66 -15.72 9.85
N GLU A 25 14.79 -15.73 10.56
CA GLU A 25 14.78 -15.85 12.03
C GLU A 25 14.14 -14.63 12.70
N GLU A 26 14.36 -13.42 12.18
CA GLU A 26 13.66 -12.22 12.64
C GLU A 26 12.14 -12.35 12.47
N MET A 27 11.67 -12.79 11.29
CA MET A 27 10.23 -12.99 11.03
C MET A 27 9.61 -14.08 11.92
N LYS A 28 10.37 -15.12 12.28
CA LYS A 28 9.91 -16.15 13.24
C LYS A 28 9.81 -15.62 14.66
N ALA A 29 10.68 -14.68 15.03
CA ALA A 29 10.69 -14.05 16.36
C ALA A 29 9.64 -12.94 16.51
N GLN A 30 9.06 -12.45 15.40
CA GLN A 30 7.95 -11.48 15.46
C GLN A 30 6.72 -12.09 16.10
N GLY A 31 6.06 -11.30 16.96
CA GLY A 31 4.78 -11.67 17.57
C GLY A 31 3.62 -11.76 16.56
N ASP A 32 2.42 -11.88 17.09
CA ASP A 32 1.19 -11.86 16.29
C ASP A 32 0.81 -10.45 15.84
N PHE A 33 -0.24 -10.36 15.04
CA PHE A 33 -0.81 -9.09 14.62
C PHE A 33 -1.30 -8.29 15.83
N VAL A 34 -1.09 -6.98 15.81
CA VAL A 34 -1.69 -6.07 16.78
C VAL A 34 -3.21 -6.12 16.65
N ASP A 35 -3.89 -6.45 17.76
CA ASP A 35 -5.33 -6.27 17.88
C ASP A 35 -5.63 -4.84 18.31
N TYR A 36 -5.86 -3.96 17.34
CA TYR A 36 -6.15 -2.55 17.58
C TYR A 36 -7.36 -2.32 18.48
N LYS A 37 -8.33 -3.26 18.52
CA LYS A 37 -9.52 -3.14 19.39
C LYS A 37 -9.18 -3.35 20.87
N SER A 38 -8.06 -3.98 21.16
CA SER A 38 -7.57 -4.25 22.51
C SER A 38 -6.71 -3.11 23.07
N LEU A 39 -6.31 -2.14 22.25
CA LEU A 39 -5.47 -1.02 22.68
C LEU A 39 -6.28 -0.01 23.49
N ASP A 40 -5.74 0.43 24.62
CA ASP A 40 -6.33 1.52 25.42
C ASP A 40 -6.36 2.84 24.66
N LYS A 41 -5.37 3.04 23.78
CA LYS A 41 -5.19 4.23 22.96
C LYS A 41 -4.52 3.87 21.64
N ILE A 42 -4.98 4.48 20.55
CA ILE A 42 -4.41 4.35 19.21
C ILE A 42 -3.81 5.70 18.79
N VAL A 43 -2.54 5.70 18.40
CA VAL A 43 -1.83 6.87 17.90
C VAL A 43 -1.77 6.83 16.37
N ILE A 44 -2.46 7.78 15.74
CA ILE A 44 -2.49 7.99 14.29
C ILE A 44 -1.43 9.04 13.93
N GLY A 45 -0.31 8.60 13.37
CA GLY A 45 0.69 9.48 12.80
C GLY A 45 0.22 10.10 11.48
N VAL A 46 0.32 11.41 11.31
CA VAL A 46 -0.04 12.10 10.06
C VAL A 46 1.19 12.75 9.48
N CYS A 47 1.63 12.28 8.30
CA CYS A 47 2.84 12.74 7.64
C CYS A 47 2.51 13.31 6.26
N GLY A 48 2.62 14.63 6.08
CA GLY A 48 2.21 15.33 4.85
C GLY A 48 3.06 14.98 3.61
N GLY A 49 4.33 14.64 3.79
CA GLY A 49 5.24 14.35 2.68
C GLY A 49 5.54 15.59 1.84
N ASP A 50 5.53 15.43 0.52
CA ASP A 50 6.03 16.41 -0.45
C ASP A 50 4.95 16.95 -1.39
N GLY A 51 5.21 18.13 -1.96
CA GLY A 51 4.42 18.67 -3.06
C GLY A 51 2.97 18.96 -2.63
N ILE A 52 1.98 18.36 -3.31
CA ILE A 52 0.56 18.48 -2.93
C ILE A 52 0.23 17.76 -1.62
N GLY A 53 1.13 16.91 -1.12
CA GLY A 53 0.87 16.01 0.01
C GLY A 53 0.37 16.70 1.26
N PRO A 54 1.02 17.77 1.78
CA PRO A 54 0.51 18.51 2.93
C PRO A 54 -0.93 19.03 2.75
N ALA A 55 -1.28 19.53 1.56
CA ALA A 55 -2.62 20.04 1.29
C ALA A 55 -3.68 18.93 1.38
N ILE A 56 -3.46 17.80 0.72
CA ILE A 56 -4.42 16.69 0.67
C ILE A 56 -4.47 15.87 1.95
N THR A 57 -3.31 15.65 2.60
CA THR A 57 -3.22 14.90 3.86
C THR A 57 -3.82 15.70 5.00
N GLY A 58 -3.65 17.03 5.00
CA GLY A 58 -4.34 17.90 5.96
C GLY A 58 -5.86 17.80 5.85
N GLN A 59 -6.42 17.70 4.63
CA GLN A 59 -7.86 17.48 4.46
C GLN A 59 -8.31 16.10 4.92
N ALA A 60 -7.53 15.06 4.63
CA ALA A 60 -7.83 13.71 5.12
C ALA A 60 -7.79 13.63 6.65
N GLN A 61 -6.84 14.29 7.31
CA GLN A 61 -6.79 14.42 8.76
C GLN A 61 -8.07 15.10 9.29
N ARG A 62 -8.49 16.24 8.72
CA ARG A 62 -9.71 16.95 9.14
C ARG A 62 -10.95 16.04 9.11
N VAL A 63 -11.11 15.26 8.03
CA VAL A 63 -12.23 14.32 7.89
C VAL A 63 -12.16 13.19 8.93
N LEU A 64 -10.97 12.66 9.21
CA LEU A 64 -10.78 11.62 10.23
C LEU A 64 -11.03 12.16 11.65
N GLU A 65 -10.53 13.35 11.97
CA GLU A 65 -10.78 14.03 13.23
C GLU A 65 -12.28 14.30 13.44
N TYR A 66 -13.00 14.65 12.36
CA TYR A 66 -14.45 14.82 12.40
C TYR A 66 -15.17 13.50 12.74
N LEU A 67 -14.83 12.41 12.06
CA LEU A 67 -15.42 11.09 12.29
C LEU A 67 -15.07 10.50 13.66
N LEU A 68 -13.85 10.75 14.15
CA LEU A 68 -13.33 10.21 15.41
C LEU A 68 -13.43 11.19 16.58
N LYS A 69 -14.15 12.30 16.42
CA LYS A 69 -14.22 13.38 17.43
C LYS A 69 -14.51 12.87 18.84
N ASP A 70 -15.45 11.94 18.97
CA ASP A 70 -15.81 11.37 20.27
C ASP A 70 -14.72 10.49 20.86
N GLU A 71 -14.01 9.71 20.05
CA GLU A 71 -12.91 8.85 20.50
C GLU A 71 -11.67 9.66 20.87
N VAL A 72 -11.43 10.77 20.16
CA VAL A 72 -10.41 11.77 20.52
C VAL A 72 -10.76 12.42 21.86
N ASN A 73 -12.01 12.86 22.06
CA ASN A 73 -12.46 13.44 23.33
C ASN A 73 -12.36 12.46 24.52
N LYS A 74 -12.55 11.16 24.26
CA LYS A 74 -12.37 10.08 25.25
C LYS A 74 -10.90 9.72 25.49
N GLY A 75 -9.97 10.26 24.71
CA GLY A 75 -8.53 9.96 24.80
C GLY A 75 -8.14 8.59 24.22
N LYS A 76 -9.04 7.92 23.48
CA LYS A 76 -8.80 6.62 22.84
C LYS A 76 -8.08 6.72 21.51
N VAL A 77 -8.16 7.87 20.85
CA VAL A 77 -7.43 8.18 19.63
C VAL A 77 -6.62 9.46 19.83
N GLU A 78 -5.38 9.46 19.37
CA GLU A 78 -4.54 10.65 19.28
C GLU A 78 -4.02 10.81 17.86
N PHE A 79 -4.10 12.03 17.33
CA PHE A 79 -3.43 12.41 16.09
C PHE A 79 -2.09 13.05 16.42
N LYS A 80 -1.02 12.53 15.81
CA LYS A 80 0.34 13.06 15.92
C LYS A 80 0.81 13.50 14.54
N VAL A 81 0.93 14.81 14.33
CA VAL A 81 1.52 15.34 13.09
C VAL A 81 3.03 15.10 13.13
N ILE A 82 3.56 14.52 12.05
CA ILE A 82 4.97 14.21 11.87
C ILE A 82 5.49 15.00 10.68
N ASP A 83 6.37 15.95 10.96
CA ASP A 83 7.03 16.78 9.95
C ASP A 83 8.43 16.25 9.61
N GLY A 84 9.08 16.83 8.60
CA GLY A 84 10.47 16.54 8.28
C GLY A 84 10.71 15.38 7.30
N LEU A 85 9.67 14.69 6.82
CA LEU A 85 9.81 13.72 5.71
C LEU A 85 9.91 14.40 4.32
N THR A 86 10.28 15.68 4.26
CA THR A 86 10.33 16.40 2.98
C THR A 86 11.57 16.02 2.18
N ILE A 87 11.50 16.18 0.86
CA ILE A 87 12.61 15.92 -0.06
C ILE A 87 13.80 16.84 0.23
N GLU A 88 13.55 18.09 0.64
CA GLU A 88 14.59 19.05 1.02
C GLU A 88 15.44 18.50 2.18
N ARG A 89 14.78 18.01 3.24
CA ARG A 89 15.46 17.50 4.43
C ARG A 89 16.16 16.17 4.16
N ARG A 90 15.46 15.25 3.49
CA ARG A 90 16.03 13.97 3.02
C ARG A 90 17.28 14.16 2.17
N ALA A 91 17.26 15.14 1.26
CA ALA A 91 18.40 15.51 0.43
C ALA A 91 19.54 16.13 1.23
N ALA A 92 19.24 17.05 2.16
CA ALA A 92 20.24 17.68 3.01
C ALA A 92 20.97 16.67 3.91
N GLU A 93 20.24 15.70 4.45
CA GLU A 93 20.78 14.67 5.33
C GLU A 93 21.29 13.42 4.59
N MET A 94 21.08 13.35 3.27
CA MET A 94 21.40 12.18 2.42
C MET A 94 20.79 10.87 2.95
N LYS A 95 19.57 10.96 3.50
CA LYS A 95 18.85 9.84 4.09
C LYS A 95 17.49 9.67 3.45
N ALA A 96 17.08 8.40 3.29
CA ALA A 96 15.73 8.10 2.81
C ALA A 96 14.65 8.61 3.79
N ILE A 97 14.94 8.54 5.09
CA ILE A 97 14.11 9.01 6.19
C ILE A 97 15.09 9.57 7.24
N PRO A 98 14.95 10.83 7.69
CA PRO A 98 15.70 11.33 8.84
C PRO A 98 15.48 10.47 10.09
N ASP A 99 16.49 10.34 10.96
CA ASP A 99 16.45 9.35 12.06
C ASP A 99 15.37 9.67 13.11
N ASP A 100 15.23 10.95 13.46
CA ASP A 100 14.20 11.47 14.36
C ASP A 100 12.79 11.22 13.80
N VAL A 101 12.61 11.44 12.49
CA VAL A 101 11.33 11.18 11.81
C VAL A 101 10.99 9.69 11.86
N LEU A 102 11.97 8.80 11.65
CA LEU A 102 11.74 7.35 11.77
C LEU A 102 11.40 6.93 13.20
N GLU A 103 12.02 7.54 14.20
CA GLU A 103 11.69 7.32 15.61
C GLU A 103 10.25 7.75 15.91
N GLU A 104 9.84 8.93 15.42
CA GLU A 104 8.47 9.40 15.57
C GLU A 104 7.45 8.49 14.90
N LEU A 105 7.74 8.00 13.70
CA LEU A 105 6.87 7.05 12.99
C LEU A 105 6.70 5.74 13.77
N LYS A 106 7.76 5.26 14.44
CA LYS A 106 7.72 4.04 15.27
C LYS A 106 6.99 4.20 16.60
N GLN A 107 6.69 5.44 17.01
CA GLN A 107 5.85 5.74 18.18
C GLN A 107 4.35 5.72 17.83
N CYS A 108 3.99 5.62 16.56
CA CYS A 108 2.60 5.54 16.11
C CYS A 108 2.19 4.09 15.84
N ASP A 109 0.91 3.78 16.03
CA ASP A 109 0.35 2.47 15.72
C ASP A 109 0.02 2.37 14.22
N VAL A 110 -0.57 3.45 13.68
CA VAL A 110 -0.90 3.57 12.27
C VAL A 110 -0.48 4.94 11.73
N ILE A 111 -0.18 5.01 10.44
CA ILE A 111 0.35 6.20 9.78
C ILE A 111 -0.53 6.55 8.58
N LEU A 112 -1.04 7.78 8.51
CA LEU A 112 -1.60 8.37 7.31
C LEU A 112 -0.52 9.22 6.63
N LYS A 113 -0.21 8.91 5.37
CA LYS A 113 0.95 9.47 4.68
C LYS A 113 0.58 10.08 3.32
N GLY A 114 0.99 11.32 3.09
CA GLY A 114 0.97 11.96 1.78
C GLY A 114 2.07 11.46 0.84
N PRO A 115 2.03 11.79 -0.46
CA PRO A 115 3.06 11.39 -1.42
C PRO A 115 4.45 11.91 -1.04
N THR A 116 5.50 11.15 -1.37
CA THR A 116 6.91 11.59 -1.24
C THR A 116 7.58 11.57 -2.60
N THR A 117 8.51 12.49 -2.81
CA THR A 117 9.26 12.65 -4.06
C THR A 117 10.48 11.74 -4.02
N THR A 118 10.63 10.87 -5.02
CA THR A 118 11.87 10.14 -5.26
C THR A 118 12.62 10.81 -6.42
N PRO A 119 13.82 11.37 -6.20
CA PRO A 119 14.58 12.08 -7.22
C PRO A 119 14.88 11.21 -8.45
N ARG A 120 14.77 11.82 -9.64
CA ARG A 120 15.17 11.22 -10.92
C ARG A 120 16.41 11.91 -11.46
N LYS A 121 17.09 11.25 -12.41
CA LYS A 121 18.22 11.85 -13.12
C LYS A 121 17.79 13.17 -13.77
N GLY A 122 18.42 14.28 -13.37
CA GLY A 122 18.11 15.63 -13.86
C GLY A 122 17.24 16.46 -12.91
N ASP A 123 16.72 15.89 -11.82
CA ASP A 123 16.08 16.65 -10.75
C ASP A 123 17.13 17.48 -9.98
N PRO A 124 16.72 18.58 -9.30
CA PRO A 124 17.64 19.41 -8.52
C PRO A 124 18.18 18.72 -7.25
N TRP A 125 17.66 17.53 -6.93
CA TRP A 125 17.97 16.79 -5.72
C TRP A 125 19.02 15.70 -5.98
N PRO A 126 19.91 15.41 -5.01
CA PRO A 126 20.81 14.28 -5.09
C PRO A 126 20.03 12.95 -5.17
N ASN A 127 20.71 11.89 -5.64
CA ASN A 127 20.11 10.56 -5.69
C ASN A 127 19.96 10.00 -4.26
N VAL A 128 18.76 10.14 -3.70
CA VAL A 128 18.38 9.64 -2.37
C VAL A 128 17.39 8.48 -2.55
N GLU A 129 17.55 7.43 -1.74
CA GLU A 129 16.61 6.29 -1.73
C GLU A 129 15.16 6.75 -1.45
N SER A 130 14.22 6.03 -2.06
CA SER A 130 12.79 6.30 -1.91
C SER A 130 12.34 6.16 -0.46
N ALA A 131 11.69 7.21 0.09
CA ALA A 131 11.11 7.17 1.43
C ALA A 131 10.06 6.05 1.54
N ASN A 132 9.24 5.84 0.50
CA ASN A 132 8.21 4.79 0.50
C ASN A 132 8.83 3.40 0.68
N VAL A 133 9.89 3.09 -0.06
CA VAL A 133 10.60 1.80 0.03
C VAL A 133 11.27 1.65 1.39
N ALA A 134 11.92 2.71 1.88
CA ALA A 134 12.59 2.70 3.18
C ALA A 134 11.60 2.50 4.34
N MET A 135 10.43 3.16 4.31
CA MET A 135 9.40 3.03 5.33
C MET A 135 8.81 1.62 5.35
N ARG A 136 8.46 1.06 4.18
CA ARG A 136 7.94 -0.30 4.06
C ARG A 136 8.88 -1.34 4.66
N LYS A 137 10.19 -1.17 4.45
CA LYS A 137 11.22 -2.05 5.04
C LYS A 137 11.39 -1.81 6.54
N ALA A 138 11.55 -0.55 6.96
CA ALA A 138 11.83 -0.20 8.35
C ALA A 138 10.68 -0.53 9.32
N LEU A 139 9.46 -0.59 8.80
CA LEU A 139 8.24 -0.92 9.53
C LEU A 139 7.70 -2.34 9.22
N ASP A 140 8.42 -3.12 8.38
CA ASP A 140 8.02 -4.46 7.90
C ASP A 140 6.56 -4.54 7.41
N LEU A 141 6.21 -3.63 6.51
CA LEU A 141 4.88 -3.53 5.91
C LEU A 141 4.75 -4.49 4.72
N PHE A 142 4.56 -5.76 5.04
CA PHE A 142 4.62 -6.88 4.11
C PHE A 142 3.49 -6.97 3.09
N ALA A 143 2.33 -6.36 3.35
CA ALA A 143 1.20 -6.38 2.44
C ALA A 143 0.93 -4.99 1.87
N ASN A 144 0.97 -4.83 0.56
CA ASN A 144 0.35 -3.69 -0.10
C ASN A 144 -1.07 -4.07 -0.51
N VAL A 145 -2.06 -3.43 0.11
CA VAL A 145 -3.49 -3.67 -0.11
C VAL A 145 -4.04 -2.57 -1.01
N ARG A 146 -4.65 -2.97 -2.12
CA ARG A 146 -5.23 -2.06 -3.12
C ARG A 146 -6.64 -2.49 -3.48
N PRO A 147 -7.68 -1.78 -3.03
CA PRO A 147 -9.04 -2.00 -3.48
C PRO A 147 -9.30 -1.33 -4.83
N VAL A 148 -10.09 -1.98 -5.68
CA VAL A 148 -10.63 -1.43 -6.94
C VAL A 148 -12.11 -1.75 -6.98
N ARG A 149 -12.95 -0.73 -7.03
CA ARG A 149 -14.41 -0.90 -6.95
C ARG A 149 -15.12 -0.05 -7.99
N ILE A 150 -15.95 -0.71 -8.80
CA ILE A 150 -16.79 -0.11 -9.84
C ILE A 150 -18.13 -0.86 -9.79
N PRO A 151 -19.03 -0.47 -8.88
CA PRO A 151 -20.27 -1.20 -8.62
C PRO A 151 -21.14 -1.41 -9.87
N GLU A 152 -21.20 -0.41 -10.75
CA GLU A 152 -21.94 -0.45 -12.02
C GLU A 152 -21.42 -1.50 -12.99
N GLU A 153 -20.13 -1.87 -12.90
CA GLU A 153 -19.53 -2.94 -13.70
C GLU A 153 -19.49 -4.29 -12.96
N GLY A 154 -19.92 -4.30 -11.69
CA GLY A 154 -19.84 -5.46 -10.79
C GLY A 154 -18.42 -5.76 -10.33
N ILE A 155 -17.54 -4.75 -10.29
CA ILE A 155 -16.14 -4.89 -9.88
C ILE A 155 -16.01 -4.50 -8.40
N ASP A 156 -15.41 -5.40 -7.62
CA ASP A 156 -15.09 -5.21 -6.20
C ASP A 156 -13.90 -6.10 -5.84
N TRP A 157 -12.72 -5.70 -6.34
CA TRP A 157 -11.47 -6.42 -6.15
C TRP A 157 -10.69 -5.84 -4.97
N THR A 158 -10.05 -6.69 -4.19
CA THR A 158 -9.07 -6.29 -3.19
C THR A 158 -7.80 -7.11 -3.40
N PHE A 159 -6.74 -6.43 -3.80
CA PHE A 159 -5.44 -7.06 -4.04
C PHE A 159 -4.58 -7.02 -2.78
N TYR A 160 -3.99 -8.16 -2.43
CA TYR A 160 -2.99 -8.35 -1.39
C TYR A 160 -1.66 -8.69 -2.05
N ARG A 161 -0.88 -7.64 -2.34
CA ARG A 161 0.45 -7.75 -2.94
C ARG A 161 1.50 -7.94 -1.84
N GLU A 162 2.32 -8.98 -1.95
CA GLU A 162 3.53 -9.11 -1.12
C GLU A 162 4.47 -7.92 -1.40
N ASN A 163 5.01 -7.27 -0.36
CA ASN A 163 5.65 -5.95 -0.46
C ASN A 163 7.07 -5.90 0.11
N THR A 164 7.61 -7.03 0.55
CA THR A 164 8.89 -7.13 1.27
C THR A 164 9.84 -8.20 0.70
N GLU A 165 9.40 -9.03 -0.22
CA GLU A 165 10.15 -10.11 -0.90
C GLU A 165 9.97 -10.01 -2.43
N GLY A 166 10.18 -11.12 -3.15
CA GLY A 166 10.19 -11.17 -4.60
C GLY A 166 11.43 -10.54 -5.24
N GLY A 167 11.37 -10.28 -6.55
CA GLY A 167 12.47 -9.67 -7.30
C GLY A 167 12.79 -8.23 -6.88
N TYR A 168 11.80 -7.49 -6.36
CA TYR A 168 11.99 -6.11 -5.90
C TYR A 168 12.91 -6.02 -4.69
N ALA A 169 12.81 -6.99 -3.77
CA ALA A 169 13.61 -6.99 -2.55
C ALA A 169 15.09 -7.26 -2.83
N ALA A 170 15.38 -8.10 -3.83
CA ALA A 170 16.73 -8.53 -4.19
C ALA A 170 17.32 -7.81 -5.41
N GLY A 171 16.57 -6.97 -6.14
CA GLY A 171 17.05 -6.37 -7.39
C GLY A 171 18.37 -5.59 -7.26
N LYS A 172 18.64 -4.94 -6.11
CA LYS A 172 19.92 -4.27 -5.86
C LYS A 172 21.09 -5.21 -5.55
N GLU A 173 20.80 -6.47 -5.27
CA GLU A 173 21.74 -7.53 -4.92
C GLU A 173 22.09 -8.39 -6.15
N GLY A 174 21.56 -8.05 -7.33
CA GLY A 174 21.89 -8.69 -8.60
C GLY A 174 23.38 -8.62 -8.94
N VAL A 175 23.83 -9.58 -9.75
CA VAL A 175 25.25 -9.74 -10.08
C VAL A 175 25.45 -9.84 -11.58
N ASN A 176 26.24 -8.93 -12.14
CA ASN A 176 26.87 -9.14 -13.45
C ASN A 176 28.04 -10.10 -13.27
N VAL A 177 27.84 -11.36 -13.66
CA VAL A 177 28.89 -12.39 -13.61
C VAL A 177 29.94 -12.10 -14.68
N THR A 178 29.48 -11.70 -15.87
CA THR A 178 30.30 -11.19 -16.96
C THR A 178 29.62 -9.97 -17.59
N GLU A 179 30.21 -9.36 -18.61
CA GLU A 179 29.56 -8.28 -19.38
C GLU A 179 28.30 -8.78 -20.12
N ASP A 180 28.25 -10.08 -20.45
CA ASP A 180 27.15 -10.70 -21.20
C ASP A 180 26.11 -11.39 -20.30
N LEU A 181 26.40 -11.57 -19.01
CA LEU A 181 25.56 -12.35 -18.10
C LEU A 181 25.29 -11.60 -16.79
N GLY A 182 24.05 -11.12 -16.66
CA GLY A 182 23.45 -10.64 -15.41
C GLY A 182 22.56 -11.71 -14.78
N ILE A 183 22.60 -11.81 -13.45
CA ILE A 183 21.73 -12.68 -12.67
C ILE A 183 21.06 -11.84 -11.58
N ASP A 184 19.73 -11.87 -11.58
CA ASP A 184 18.90 -11.35 -10.51
C ASP A 184 18.26 -12.49 -9.72
N PHE A 185 17.86 -12.18 -8.49
CA PHE A 185 17.28 -13.15 -7.58
C PHE A 185 15.83 -12.80 -7.28
N THR A 186 15.01 -13.84 -7.14
CA THR A 186 13.66 -13.75 -6.59
C THR A 186 13.63 -14.56 -5.31
N ILE A 187 13.08 -13.97 -4.24
CA ILE A 187 13.03 -14.59 -2.91
C ILE A 187 11.56 -14.81 -2.53
N ALA A 188 11.27 -15.98 -1.99
CA ALA A 188 10.02 -16.29 -1.29
C ALA A 188 10.33 -17.13 -0.06
N THR A 189 9.95 -16.65 1.12
CA THR A 189 10.06 -17.37 2.39
C THR A 189 8.71 -17.92 2.82
N SER A 190 8.71 -18.99 3.60
CA SER A 190 7.46 -19.56 4.10
C SER A 190 6.72 -18.59 5.03
N GLN A 191 7.46 -17.81 5.83
CA GLN A 191 6.91 -16.77 6.71
C GLN A 191 6.28 -15.63 5.91
N GLY A 192 6.96 -15.17 4.86
CA GLY A 192 6.49 -14.13 3.94
C GLY A 192 5.21 -14.54 3.21
N CYS A 193 5.18 -15.77 2.67
CA CYS A 193 3.97 -16.34 2.05
C CYS A 193 2.83 -16.50 3.05
N ASP A 194 3.08 -17.08 4.23
CA ASP A 194 2.02 -17.36 5.20
C ASP A 194 1.30 -16.09 5.64
N ARG A 195 2.06 -15.04 6.04
CA ARG A 195 1.47 -13.80 6.57
C ARG A 195 0.63 -13.04 5.54
N ILE A 196 1.03 -12.99 4.27
CA ILE A 196 0.26 -12.28 3.23
C ILE A 196 -0.99 -13.06 2.82
N ILE A 197 -0.87 -14.38 2.67
CA ILE A 197 -1.99 -15.24 2.30
C ILE A 197 -3.03 -15.24 3.42
N ARG A 198 -2.60 -15.41 4.67
CA ARG A 198 -3.50 -15.37 5.83
C ARG A 198 -4.19 -14.02 5.96
N ALA A 199 -3.49 -12.91 5.75
CA ALA A 199 -4.10 -11.58 5.73
C ALA A 199 -5.21 -11.46 4.67
N ALA A 200 -5.00 -12.02 3.46
CA ALA A 200 -6.01 -12.02 2.41
C ALA A 200 -7.25 -12.87 2.77
N PHE A 201 -7.06 -14.06 3.35
CA PHE A 201 -8.16 -14.91 3.80
C PHE A 201 -8.93 -14.33 4.99
N GLU A 202 -8.23 -13.76 5.98
CA GLU A 202 -8.88 -13.06 7.10
C GLU A 202 -9.70 -11.87 6.62
N PHE A 203 -9.17 -11.09 5.67
CA PHE A 203 -9.93 -10.01 5.05
C PHE A 203 -11.18 -10.54 4.35
N ALA A 204 -11.05 -11.61 3.56
CA ALA A 204 -12.19 -12.20 2.87
C ALA A 204 -13.29 -12.61 3.85
N LYS A 205 -12.92 -13.35 4.90
CA LYS A 205 -13.82 -13.80 5.97
C LYS A 205 -14.51 -12.63 6.67
N ASN A 206 -13.76 -11.60 7.07
CA ASN A 206 -14.27 -10.48 7.85
C ASN A 206 -15.13 -9.50 7.03
N ASN A 207 -15.04 -9.54 5.70
CA ASN A 207 -15.76 -8.65 4.79
C ASN A 207 -16.78 -9.39 3.92
N GLY A 208 -17.16 -10.63 4.29
CA GLY A 208 -18.17 -11.42 3.59
C GLY A 208 -17.82 -11.78 2.15
N LYS A 209 -16.53 -11.80 1.80
CA LYS A 209 -16.04 -12.27 0.50
C LYS A 209 -16.01 -13.80 0.52
N THR A 210 -16.42 -14.40 -0.59
CA THR A 210 -16.57 -15.85 -0.75
C THR A 210 -15.48 -16.46 -1.63
N ARG A 211 -14.53 -15.67 -2.14
CA ARG A 211 -13.44 -16.14 -2.98
C ARG A 211 -12.11 -15.45 -2.70
N VAL A 212 -11.06 -16.22 -2.60
CA VAL A 212 -9.66 -15.75 -2.61
C VAL A 212 -8.92 -16.46 -3.75
N THR A 213 -8.25 -15.67 -4.58
CA THR A 213 -7.55 -16.15 -5.76
C THR A 213 -6.04 -15.88 -5.64
N ALA A 214 -5.21 -16.91 -5.75
CA ALA A 214 -3.76 -16.75 -5.85
C ALA A 214 -3.33 -16.49 -7.30
N VAL A 215 -2.46 -15.52 -7.54
CA VAL A 215 -1.93 -15.23 -8.89
C VAL A 215 -0.43 -15.40 -8.93
N THR A 216 0.05 -16.34 -9.76
CA THR A 216 1.46 -16.73 -9.80
C THR A 216 1.94 -17.06 -11.22
N LYS A 217 3.20 -17.48 -11.38
CA LYS A 217 3.71 -18.16 -12.58
C LYS A 217 4.35 -19.50 -12.23
N ALA A 218 3.73 -20.26 -11.32
CA ALA A 218 4.30 -21.50 -10.77
C ALA A 218 4.61 -22.59 -11.81
N ASN A 219 3.97 -22.56 -12.99
CA ASN A 219 4.31 -23.45 -14.11
C ASN A 219 5.73 -23.25 -14.67
N ILE A 220 6.28 -22.05 -14.53
CA ILE A 220 7.64 -21.69 -14.99
C ILE A 220 8.56 -21.46 -13.77
N ILE A 221 8.11 -20.68 -12.80
CA ILE A 221 8.87 -20.27 -11.62
C ILE A 221 8.62 -21.24 -10.46
N LYS A 222 9.17 -22.45 -10.57
CA LYS A 222 8.79 -23.57 -9.69
C LYS A 222 9.13 -23.35 -8.21
N THR A 223 10.28 -22.76 -7.89
CA THR A 223 10.76 -22.70 -6.50
C THR A 223 10.05 -21.65 -5.66
N THR A 224 9.95 -20.41 -6.14
CA THR A 224 9.34 -19.31 -5.36
C THR A 224 7.83 -19.32 -5.49
N ASP A 225 7.31 -19.37 -6.71
CA ASP A 225 5.87 -19.31 -6.94
C ASP A 225 5.19 -20.64 -6.58
N GLY A 226 5.88 -21.78 -6.77
CA GLY A 226 5.42 -23.06 -6.26
C GLY A 226 5.31 -23.05 -4.74
N LYS A 227 6.33 -22.55 -4.02
CA LYS A 227 6.26 -22.36 -2.56
C LYS A 227 5.08 -21.47 -2.15
N PHE A 228 4.84 -20.38 -2.86
CA PHE A 228 3.71 -19.48 -2.61
C PHE A 228 2.37 -20.22 -2.78
N LEU A 229 2.22 -20.96 -3.88
CA LEU A 229 1.01 -21.70 -4.21
C LEU A 229 0.75 -22.88 -3.25
N ASP A 230 1.79 -23.63 -2.88
CA ASP A 230 1.69 -24.71 -1.88
C ASP A 230 1.24 -24.14 -0.51
N THR A 231 1.80 -22.99 -0.13
CA THR A 231 1.42 -22.30 1.11
C THR A 231 -0.02 -21.80 1.02
N PHE A 232 -0.45 -21.32 -0.16
CA PHE A 232 -1.80 -20.84 -0.40
C PHE A 232 -2.84 -21.92 -0.17
N TYR A 233 -2.70 -23.07 -0.82
CA TYR A 233 -3.65 -24.16 -0.66
C TYR A 233 -3.64 -24.75 0.74
N ARG A 234 -2.47 -24.84 1.39
CA ARG A 234 -2.39 -25.27 2.79
C ARG A 234 -3.20 -24.35 3.72
N ILE A 235 -3.11 -23.02 3.53
CA ILE A 235 -3.85 -22.07 4.36
C ILE A 235 -5.35 -22.10 4.01
N ALA A 236 -5.70 -22.30 2.74
CA ALA A 236 -7.09 -22.38 2.31
C ALA A 236 -7.90 -23.45 3.05
N GLU A 237 -7.27 -24.57 3.44
CA GLU A 237 -7.89 -25.63 4.25
C GLU A 237 -8.41 -25.12 5.61
N GLU A 238 -7.90 -24.01 6.12
CA GLU A 238 -8.29 -23.40 7.39
C GLU A 238 -9.55 -22.50 7.27
N TYR A 239 -10.03 -22.21 6.05
CA TYR A 239 -11.09 -21.23 5.79
C TYR A 239 -12.30 -21.84 5.07
N GLU A 240 -13.14 -22.55 5.83
CA GLU A 240 -14.40 -23.11 5.31
C GLU A 240 -15.32 -22.01 4.72
N GLY A 241 -15.96 -22.32 3.59
CA GLY A 241 -16.90 -21.42 2.91
C GLY A 241 -16.27 -20.39 1.98
N ILE A 242 -14.93 -20.31 1.92
CA ILE A 242 -14.20 -19.47 0.96
C ILE A 242 -13.69 -20.36 -0.18
N THR A 243 -14.08 -20.04 -1.41
CA THR A 243 -13.52 -20.68 -2.61
C THR A 243 -12.08 -20.21 -2.79
N ALA A 244 -11.13 -21.14 -2.77
CA ALA A 244 -9.73 -20.89 -3.09
C ALA A 244 -9.41 -21.41 -4.49
N ASP A 245 -8.89 -20.54 -5.35
CA ASP A 245 -8.43 -20.91 -6.70
C ASP A 245 -7.16 -20.16 -7.08
N ASP A 246 -6.50 -20.60 -8.16
CA ASP A 246 -5.29 -19.97 -8.67
C ASP A 246 -5.32 -19.70 -10.17
N TRP A 247 -4.62 -18.65 -10.57
CA TRP A 247 -4.45 -18.27 -11.96
C TRP A 247 -2.99 -17.97 -12.26
N TYR A 248 -2.57 -18.25 -13.49
CA TYR A 248 -1.31 -17.72 -13.98
C TYR A 248 -1.45 -16.24 -14.32
N ILE A 249 -0.42 -15.46 -14.01
CA ILE A 249 -0.43 -14.00 -14.17
C ILE A 249 -0.77 -13.55 -15.60
N ASP A 250 -0.33 -14.27 -16.63
CA ASP A 250 -0.63 -13.96 -18.03
C ASP A 250 -2.09 -14.15 -18.42
N ILE A 251 -2.74 -15.20 -17.92
CA ILE A 251 -4.17 -15.39 -18.16
C ILE A 251 -5.02 -14.51 -17.23
N MET A 252 -4.55 -14.22 -16.01
CA MET A 252 -5.23 -13.35 -15.07
C MET A 252 -5.39 -11.93 -15.63
N THR A 253 -4.34 -11.33 -16.20
CA THR A 253 -4.42 -10.01 -16.83
C THR A 253 -5.43 -9.99 -17.98
N ALA A 254 -5.44 -11.03 -18.82
CA ALA A 254 -6.44 -11.18 -19.88
C ALA A 254 -7.87 -11.38 -19.34
N LYS A 255 -8.05 -11.89 -18.11
CA LYS A 255 -9.37 -12.11 -17.50
C LYS A 255 -9.87 -10.96 -16.66
N LEU A 256 -9.02 -10.03 -16.25
CA LEU A 256 -9.46 -8.76 -15.66
C LEU A 256 -10.19 -7.88 -16.67
N VAL A 257 -9.80 -7.93 -17.95
CA VAL A 257 -10.49 -7.18 -19.03
C VAL A 257 -11.72 -7.92 -19.59
N ASP A 258 -11.90 -9.21 -19.26
CA ASP A 258 -13.05 -10.00 -19.69
C ASP A 258 -14.26 -9.70 -18.81
N GLU A 259 -15.24 -8.96 -19.33
CA GLU A 259 -16.42 -8.50 -18.57
C GLU A 259 -17.19 -9.61 -17.87
N LYS A 260 -17.17 -10.83 -18.42
CA LYS A 260 -17.87 -11.97 -17.82
C LYS A 260 -17.09 -12.53 -16.64
N ARG A 261 -15.77 -12.58 -16.75
CA ARG A 261 -14.90 -13.23 -15.76
C ARG A 261 -14.50 -12.30 -14.63
N ARG A 262 -14.30 -11.03 -14.94
CA ARG A 262 -13.75 -10.04 -14.01
C ARG A 262 -14.62 -9.84 -12.75
N ARG A 263 -15.93 -10.08 -12.87
CA ARG A 263 -16.90 -10.01 -11.76
C ARG A 263 -16.80 -11.17 -10.77
N ASP A 264 -16.14 -12.27 -11.15
CA ASP A 264 -16.01 -13.45 -10.31
C ASP A 264 -14.85 -13.33 -9.29
N PHE A 265 -13.95 -12.35 -9.48
CA PHE A 265 -12.82 -12.11 -8.58
C PHE A 265 -13.23 -11.18 -7.44
N GLN A 266 -12.70 -11.45 -6.24
CA GLN A 266 -13.01 -10.67 -5.03
C GLN A 266 -11.74 -10.30 -4.28
N VAL A 267 -11.04 -11.29 -3.73
CA VAL A 267 -9.74 -11.08 -3.08
C VAL A 267 -8.66 -11.77 -3.90
N VAL A 268 -7.59 -11.06 -4.22
CA VAL A 268 -6.50 -11.58 -5.05
C VAL A 268 -5.19 -11.45 -4.27
N VAL A 269 -4.45 -12.53 -4.09
CA VAL A 269 -3.19 -12.55 -3.34
C VAL A 269 -2.02 -12.97 -4.24
N LEU A 270 -0.92 -12.22 -4.19
CA LEU A 270 0.13 -12.36 -5.21
C LEU A 270 1.52 -11.89 -4.77
N PRO A 271 2.59 -12.51 -5.31
CA PRO A 271 3.96 -12.02 -5.18
C PRO A 271 4.15 -10.59 -5.69
N ASN A 272 5.21 -9.95 -5.20
CA ASN A 272 5.44 -8.51 -5.34
C ASN A 272 5.40 -7.96 -6.77
N LEU A 273 6.19 -8.53 -7.68
CA LEU A 273 6.31 -8.04 -9.07
C LEU A 273 4.98 -8.15 -9.83
N TYR A 274 4.26 -9.26 -9.68
CA TYR A 274 2.97 -9.45 -10.33
C TYR A 274 1.93 -8.49 -9.76
N GLY A 275 1.96 -8.29 -8.44
CA GLY A 275 1.11 -7.34 -7.74
C GLY A 275 1.30 -5.91 -8.21
N ASP A 276 2.54 -5.48 -8.44
CA ASP A 276 2.82 -4.14 -8.97
C ASP A 276 2.10 -3.91 -10.30
N ILE A 277 2.31 -4.81 -11.25
CA ILE A 277 1.81 -4.68 -12.62
C ILE A 277 0.28 -4.73 -12.65
N ILE A 278 -0.30 -5.80 -12.08
CA ILE A 278 -1.73 -6.04 -12.27
C ILE A 278 -2.61 -5.07 -11.48
N THR A 279 -2.11 -4.53 -10.36
CA THR A 279 -2.89 -3.55 -9.58
C THR A 279 -2.90 -2.17 -10.22
N ASP A 280 -1.85 -1.81 -10.96
CA ASP A 280 -1.85 -0.60 -11.79
C ASP A 280 -2.82 -0.75 -12.98
N GLU A 281 -2.84 -1.91 -13.65
CA GLU A 281 -3.85 -2.23 -14.67
C GLU A 281 -5.28 -2.18 -14.11
N ALA A 282 -5.49 -2.77 -12.93
CA ALA A 282 -6.79 -2.76 -12.26
C ALA A 282 -7.24 -1.33 -11.89
N ALA A 283 -6.32 -0.47 -11.46
CA ALA A 283 -6.63 0.92 -11.13
C ALA A 283 -7.10 1.73 -12.34
N GLU A 284 -6.72 1.36 -13.56
CA GLU A 284 -7.16 2.07 -14.76
C GLU A 284 -8.68 1.97 -14.98
N PHE A 285 -9.31 0.86 -14.56
CA PHE A 285 -10.76 0.71 -14.66
C PHE A 285 -11.51 1.76 -13.83
N GLN A 286 -10.97 2.19 -12.68
CA GLN A 286 -11.62 3.16 -11.77
C GLN A 286 -11.22 4.63 -12.07
N GLY A 287 -10.75 4.91 -13.29
CA GLY A 287 -10.31 6.25 -13.71
C GLY A 287 -8.84 6.55 -13.41
N GLY A 288 -8.04 5.51 -13.14
CA GLY A 288 -6.59 5.60 -12.99
C GLY A 288 -6.10 5.66 -11.53
N VAL A 289 -4.78 5.71 -11.36
CA VAL A 289 -4.11 5.67 -10.05
C VAL A 289 -4.36 6.89 -9.15
N GLY A 290 -4.93 7.97 -9.71
CA GLY A 290 -5.13 9.24 -9.01
C GLY A 290 -6.23 9.21 -7.94
N THR A 291 -7.20 8.31 -8.06
CA THR A 291 -8.39 8.24 -7.20
C THR A 291 -8.31 7.14 -6.15
N ALA A 292 -7.29 6.28 -6.23
CA ALA A 292 -7.16 5.09 -5.42
C ALA A 292 -6.41 5.35 -4.09
N GLY A 293 -6.99 4.88 -2.99
CA GLY A 293 -6.28 4.71 -1.72
C GLY A 293 -5.51 3.39 -1.70
N SER A 294 -4.45 3.31 -0.90
CA SER A 294 -3.74 2.06 -0.63
C SER A 294 -3.33 1.95 0.83
N ALA A 295 -3.11 0.71 1.27
CA ALA A 295 -2.57 0.43 2.59
C ALA A 295 -1.33 -0.44 2.48
N ASN A 296 -0.36 -0.20 3.36
CA ASN A 296 0.81 -1.03 3.56
C ASN A 296 0.73 -1.58 4.98
N ILE A 297 0.46 -2.87 5.12
CA ILE A 297 0.15 -3.51 6.40
C ILE A 297 1.33 -4.37 6.83
N GLY A 298 1.75 -4.20 8.08
CA GLY A 298 2.63 -5.10 8.80
C GLY A 298 1.89 -5.74 9.98
N LYS A 299 2.60 -6.59 10.75
CA LYS A 299 2.03 -7.16 11.98
C LYS A 299 1.88 -6.13 13.10
N LYS A 300 2.87 -5.23 13.21
CA LYS A 300 2.92 -4.19 14.26
C LYS A 300 2.43 -2.83 13.79
N TYR A 301 2.84 -2.40 12.60
CA TYR A 301 2.54 -1.08 12.07
C TYR A 301 1.67 -1.19 10.81
N ALA A 302 0.92 -0.14 10.50
CA ALA A 302 0.26 0.02 9.21
C ALA A 302 0.41 1.44 8.68
N MET A 303 0.50 1.59 7.36
CA MET A 303 0.63 2.89 6.69
C MET A 303 -0.36 3.00 5.53
N PHE A 304 -1.17 4.05 5.54
CA PHE A 304 -2.21 4.34 4.57
C PHE A 304 -1.78 5.53 3.73
N GLU A 305 -1.76 5.36 2.40
CA GLU A 305 -1.22 6.36 1.48
C GLU A 305 -1.98 6.40 0.15
N ALA A 306 -1.89 7.54 -0.53
CA ALA A 306 -2.28 7.65 -1.93
C ALA A 306 -1.31 6.88 -2.83
N ILE A 307 -1.80 6.39 -3.98
CA ILE A 307 -0.97 5.73 -4.99
C ILE A 307 -0.20 6.75 -5.85
N HIS A 308 -0.75 7.94 -6.07
CA HIS A 308 -0.15 8.96 -6.93
C HIS A 308 1.08 9.65 -6.30
N GLY A 309 1.85 10.35 -7.14
CA GLY A 309 3.04 11.12 -6.72
C GLY A 309 2.74 12.51 -6.13
N SER A 310 3.79 13.25 -5.82
CA SER A 310 3.76 14.56 -5.12
C SER A 310 3.34 15.75 -5.99
N ALA A 311 3.22 15.59 -7.31
CA ALA A 311 2.80 16.64 -8.24
C ALA A 311 3.42 18.04 -7.97
N PRO A 312 4.76 18.17 -7.87
CA PRO A 312 5.42 19.42 -7.43
C PRO A 312 5.14 20.62 -8.35
N ARG A 313 4.72 20.36 -9.59
CA ARG A 313 4.27 21.38 -10.53
C ARG A 313 3.04 22.16 -10.02
N MET A 314 2.08 21.50 -9.36
CA MET A 314 0.90 22.18 -8.83
C MET A 314 1.27 23.17 -7.73
N VAL A 315 2.20 22.81 -6.84
CA VAL A 315 2.72 23.74 -5.81
C VAL A 315 3.41 24.94 -6.46
N LYS A 316 4.28 24.71 -7.46
CA LYS A 316 4.98 25.80 -8.17
C LYS A 316 4.02 26.77 -8.87
N GLU A 317 2.89 26.27 -9.34
CA GLU A 317 1.84 27.06 -9.99
C GLU A 317 0.82 27.65 -8.99
N GLY A 318 0.98 27.42 -7.68
CA GLY A 318 0.04 27.89 -6.64
C GLY A 318 -1.31 27.18 -6.67
N ARG A 319 -1.35 25.94 -7.16
CA ARG A 319 -2.56 25.14 -7.41
C ARG A 319 -2.73 23.95 -6.47
N ASP A 320 -1.86 23.79 -5.50
CA ASP A 320 -1.89 22.71 -4.52
C ASP A 320 -3.19 22.67 -3.70
N ILE A 321 -3.78 23.84 -3.42
CA ILE A 321 -5.10 23.92 -2.76
C ILE A 321 -6.23 23.31 -3.59
N TYR A 322 -6.07 23.15 -4.90
CA TYR A 322 -7.03 22.52 -5.81
C TYR A 322 -6.71 21.05 -6.08
N ALA A 323 -5.68 20.47 -5.44
CA ALA A 323 -5.37 19.06 -5.58
C ALA A 323 -6.51 18.20 -5.03
N ASP A 324 -6.72 17.03 -5.64
CA ASP A 324 -7.78 16.11 -5.23
C ASP A 324 -7.37 15.33 -3.97
N PRO A 325 -8.09 15.46 -2.83
CA PRO A 325 -7.76 14.73 -1.62
C PRO A 325 -8.38 13.33 -1.55
N CYS A 326 -9.20 12.91 -2.53
CA CYS A 326 -9.98 11.68 -2.47
C CYS A 326 -9.13 10.43 -2.24
N SER A 327 -7.93 10.34 -2.82
CA SER A 327 -7.04 9.19 -2.67
C SER A 327 -6.60 8.99 -1.21
N VAL A 328 -6.19 10.07 -0.52
CA VAL A 328 -5.77 10.03 0.89
C VAL A 328 -6.99 9.89 1.82
N ILE A 329 -8.14 10.48 1.48
CA ILE A 329 -9.37 10.29 2.25
C ILE A 329 -9.84 8.83 2.15
N ARG A 330 -9.79 8.20 0.97
CA ARG A 330 -10.06 6.76 0.79
C ARG A 330 -9.07 5.91 1.57
N ALA A 331 -7.78 6.28 1.59
CA ALA A 331 -6.79 5.64 2.46
C ALA A 331 -7.14 5.81 3.96
N GLY A 332 -7.70 6.96 4.35
CA GLY A 332 -8.26 7.21 5.68
C GLY A 332 -9.45 6.29 6.00
N ALA A 333 -10.32 6.02 5.04
CA ALA A 333 -11.40 5.04 5.21
C ALA A 333 -10.84 3.61 5.44
N MET A 334 -9.80 3.23 4.70
CA MET A 334 -9.08 1.96 4.95
C MET A 334 -8.46 1.94 6.36
N LEU A 335 -7.90 3.06 6.81
CA LEU A 335 -7.34 3.20 8.16
C LEU A 335 -8.40 2.95 9.22
N LEU A 336 -9.57 3.59 9.12
CA LEU A 336 -10.68 3.43 10.06
C LEU A 336 -11.09 1.96 10.21
N GLY A 337 -11.29 1.27 9.08
CA GLY A 337 -11.65 -0.15 9.10
C GLY A 337 -10.55 -1.03 9.73
N HIS A 338 -9.28 -0.74 9.41
CA HIS A 338 -8.13 -1.47 9.94
C HIS A 338 -8.01 -1.38 11.46
N ILE A 339 -8.31 -0.21 12.04
CA ILE A 339 -8.26 -0.01 13.49
C ILE A 339 -9.59 -0.32 14.21
N GLY A 340 -10.58 -0.87 13.50
CA GLY A 340 -11.83 -1.37 14.07
C GLY A 340 -13.05 -0.43 14.02
N TYR A 341 -12.91 0.75 13.44
CA TYR A 341 -14.00 1.73 13.22
C TYR A 341 -14.69 1.48 11.87
N ASN A 342 -15.25 0.28 11.70
CA ASN A 342 -15.86 -0.15 10.43
C ASN A 342 -17.09 0.70 10.05
N ALA A 343 -17.89 1.11 11.04
CA ALA A 343 -19.09 1.92 10.78
C ALA A 343 -18.70 3.30 10.21
N GLU A 344 -17.66 3.91 10.76
CA GLU A 344 -17.09 5.18 10.31
C GLU A 344 -16.43 5.03 8.94
N ALA A 345 -15.74 3.92 8.69
CA ALA A 345 -15.16 3.60 7.38
C ALA A 345 -16.24 3.48 6.29
N ASP A 346 -17.28 2.69 6.54
CA ASP A 346 -18.41 2.49 5.62
C ASP A 346 -19.14 3.82 5.34
N LYS A 347 -19.33 4.63 6.39
CA LYS A 347 -19.93 5.96 6.30
C LYS A 347 -19.09 6.89 5.41
N LEU A 348 -17.77 6.87 5.58
CA LEU A 348 -16.85 7.67 4.77
C LEU A 348 -16.83 7.22 3.30
N TYR A 349 -16.79 5.92 3.03
CA TYR A 349 -16.87 5.40 1.65
C TYR A 349 -18.17 5.82 0.98
N LYS A 350 -19.31 5.68 1.68
CA LYS A 350 -20.62 6.08 1.14
C LYS A 350 -20.67 7.58 0.84
N ALA A 351 -20.11 8.42 1.72
CA ALA A 351 -20.04 9.85 1.50
C ALA A 351 -19.13 10.20 0.30
N LEU A 352 -17.96 9.56 0.18
CA LEU A 352 -17.08 9.72 -0.98
C LEU A 352 -17.79 9.35 -2.28
N ASP A 353 -18.47 8.21 -2.33
CA ASP A 353 -19.16 7.75 -3.54
C ASP A 353 -20.27 8.73 -3.96
N ILE A 354 -21.02 9.29 -3.00
CA ILE A 354 -22.00 10.36 -3.27
C ILE A 354 -21.31 11.63 -3.80
N CYS A 355 -20.22 12.06 -3.16
CA CYS A 355 -19.52 13.30 -3.50
C CYS A 355 -18.75 13.21 -4.83
N THR A 356 -18.34 12.01 -5.26
CA THR A 356 -17.59 11.79 -6.50
C THR A 356 -18.44 11.32 -7.68
N ALA A 357 -19.75 11.11 -7.48
CA ALA A 357 -20.67 10.74 -8.55
C ALA A 357 -20.78 11.82 -9.65
N ALA A 358 -21.25 11.43 -10.84
CA ALA A 358 -21.26 12.28 -12.04
C ALA A 358 -22.04 13.62 -11.90
N ASP A 359 -23.05 13.65 -11.04
CA ASP A 359 -23.90 14.84 -10.75
C ASP A 359 -23.56 15.53 -9.41
N SER A 360 -22.32 15.36 -8.94
CA SER A 360 -21.83 15.92 -7.67
C SER A 360 -21.98 17.45 -7.59
N LYS A 361 -22.34 17.93 -6.38
CA LYS A 361 -22.55 19.36 -6.04
C LYS A 361 -21.28 20.18 -6.23
N LEU A 362 -20.13 19.64 -5.83
CA LEU A 362 -18.81 20.24 -6.00
C LEU A 362 -17.93 19.35 -6.85
N LYS A 363 -17.11 19.95 -7.74
CA LYS A 363 -16.21 19.24 -8.64
C LYS A 363 -14.77 19.70 -8.43
N ILE A 364 -13.88 18.76 -8.14
CA ILE A 364 -12.44 19.01 -8.15
C ILE A 364 -11.94 18.90 -9.58
N THR A 365 -11.22 19.92 -10.05
CA THR A 365 -10.65 19.96 -11.41
C THR A 365 -9.12 20.09 -11.42
N GLY A 366 -8.49 20.16 -10.25
CA GLY A 366 -7.07 20.51 -10.13
C GLY A 366 -6.77 21.98 -10.45
N ARG A 367 -7.80 22.82 -10.65
CA ARG A 367 -7.73 24.22 -11.09
C ARG A 367 -8.78 25.06 -10.38
N ASP A 368 -8.63 26.38 -10.49
CA ASP A 368 -9.57 27.41 -10.06
C ASP A 368 -10.96 27.33 -10.71
N THR A 369 -11.09 26.54 -11.79
CA THR A 369 -12.38 26.17 -12.40
C THR A 369 -13.20 25.15 -11.60
N GLY A 370 -12.64 24.61 -10.51
CA GLY A 370 -13.32 23.70 -9.58
C GLY A 370 -13.18 24.15 -8.14
N CYS A 371 -13.70 23.35 -7.21
CA CYS A 371 -13.55 23.62 -5.79
C CYS A 371 -12.13 23.30 -5.30
N THR A 372 -11.76 23.91 -4.19
CA THR A 372 -10.57 23.57 -3.42
C THR A 372 -10.73 22.22 -2.73
N SER A 373 -9.60 21.62 -2.35
CA SER A 373 -9.53 20.42 -1.51
C SER A 373 -10.27 20.63 -0.18
N ALA A 374 -10.18 21.82 0.42
CA ALA A 374 -10.83 22.16 1.67
C ALA A 374 -12.36 22.22 1.53
N GLU A 375 -12.88 22.90 0.51
CA GLU A 375 -14.31 22.94 0.22
C GLU A 375 -14.87 21.54 -0.07
N PHE A 376 -14.10 20.69 -0.76
CA PHE A 376 -14.53 19.32 -1.03
C PHE A 376 -14.54 18.46 0.24
N ALA A 377 -13.55 18.63 1.13
CA ALA A 377 -13.53 17.95 2.42
C ALA A 377 -14.72 18.38 3.31
N ASP A 378 -15.07 19.66 3.29
CA ASP A 378 -16.26 20.18 3.99
C ASP A 378 -17.54 19.55 3.42
N TYR A 379 -17.65 19.45 2.09
CA TYR A 379 -18.78 18.77 1.45
C TYR A 379 -18.87 17.28 1.80
N ILE A 380 -17.74 16.58 1.95
CA ILE A 380 -17.72 15.20 2.47
C ILE A 380 -18.26 15.16 3.90
N MET A 381 -17.80 16.05 4.79
CA MET A 381 -18.26 16.09 6.19
C MET A 381 -19.75 16.43 6.30
N GLU A 382 -20.26 17.38 5.50
CA GLU A 382 -21.69 17.68 5.38
C GLU A 382 -22.48 16.44 4.93
N THR A 383 -21.95 15.71 3.95
CA THR A 383 -22.60 14.49 3.44
C THR A 383 -22.62 13.39 4.51
N ILE A 384 -21.54 13.24 5.28
CA ILE A 384 -21.48 12.32 6.43
C ILE A 384 -22.51 12.69 7.49
N GLU A 385 -22.75 13.96 7.78
CA GLU A 385 -23.75 14.37 8.77
C GLU A 385 -25.17 13.94 8.37
N ASN A 386 -25.45 13.89 7.07
CA ASN A 386 -26.75 13.52 6.51
C ASN A 386 -26.95 12.01 6.28
N LEU A 387 -25.93 11.18 6.53
CA LEU A 387 -25.96 9.72 6.45
C LEU A 387 -26.25 9.10 7.83
#